data_AF-A0A1W1ZBE9-F1
#
_entry.id   AF-A0A1W1ZBE9-F1
#
_cell.length_a   1.000
_cell.length_b   1.000
_cell.length_c   1.000
_cell.angle_alpha   90.00
_cell.angle_beta   90.00
_cell.angle_gamma   90.00
#
_symmetry.space_group_name_H-M   'P 1'
#
loop_
_entity.id
_entity.type
_entity.pdbx_description
1 polymer ?
#
loop_
_entity_poly.entity_id
_entity_poly.type
_entity_poly.pdbx_seq_one_letter_code
_entity_poly.pdbx_strand_id
1 'polypeptide(L)'
;MEKTIPKAGNCLTSRKLLEEDGHILWAWREKPLIPSDSGWRFLSDKDTQATINPEESFVMVAIEEIFNIEPLVTGIYWYPVGADFQFYDYAGDKHFVYNDTLERVELAHRFNDLPTTSPKFQQHFPNYQRPQVVSDSQRTQLVANLPTNEELIARAEERDAMVKQSQAAFSTNASAIDQTTSHLSVADLKLLADAKKEVSDLVEIWQKALKTLPTTNDQYVMTGLLLGYLANRNAEVPLEWATRRNLIVNIFYDKFHIAQEQIKQFIATYEQRRDNPEYLAELQIIRYGKAMYEWYWQHDNQLIADQFSQLLNHYRES
;
A
#
# COMPACT_ATOMS: atom_id res chain seq x y z
N MET A 1 17.87 10.61 29.20
CA MET A 1 17.11 9.75 28.27
C MET A 1 17.96 8.53 27.96
N GLU A 2 17.38 7.33 28.05
CA GLU A 2 18.03 6.12 27.57
C GLU A 2 18.30 6.28 26.06
N LYS A 3 19.58 6.32 25.68
CA LYS A 3 20.01 6.54 24.29
C LYS A 3 20.01 5.27 23.43
N THR A 4 19.48 4.16 23.95
CA THR A 4 19.67 2.85 23.35
C THR A 4 18.42 2.00 23.51
N ILE A 5 17.85 1.57 22.39
CA ILE A 5 16.83 0.53 22.35
C ILE A 5 17.55 -0.78 21.96
N PRO A 6 17.52 -1.85 22.79
CA PRO A 6 18.25 -3.07 22.47
C PRO A 6 17.76 -3.69 21.15
N LYS A 7 18.69 -3.95 20.22
CA LYS A 7 18.41 -4.52 18.88
C LYS A 7 17.42 -3.67 18.07
N ALA A 8 17.59 -2.34 18.10
CA ALA A 8 16.69 -1.42 17.42
C ALA A 8 16.64 -1.63 15.89
N GLY A 9 17.70 -2.21 15.31
CA GLY A 9 17.81 -2.52 13.90
C GLY A 9 18.24 -1.30 13.08
N ASN A 10 18.15 -1.45 11.77
CA ASN A 10 18.50 -0.44 10.79
C ASN A 10 17.25 0.28 10.29
N CYS A 11 17.41 1.47 9.73
CA CYS A 11 16.35 2.19 9.03
C CYS A 11 16.87 2.67 7.67
N LEU A 12 15.96 2.96 6.74
CA LEU A 12 16.33 3.73 5.55
C LEU A 12 16.13 5.22 5.84
N THR A 13 17.08 6.04 5.42
CA THR A 13 17.01 7.49 5.60
C THR A 13 17.56 8.19 4.36
N SER A 14 17.13 9.41 4.10
CA SER A 14 17.81 10.23 3.09
C SER A 14 19.23 10.57 3.55
N ARG A 15 20.16 10.67 2.60
CA ARG A 15 21.53 11.15 2.85
C ARG A 15 21.53 12.56 3.40
N LYS A 16 20.61 13.41 2.95
CA LYS A 16 20.42 14.79 3.43
C LYS A 16 19.98 14.91 4.89
N LEU A 17 19.49 13.84 5.51
CA LEU A 17 19.27 13.84 6.95
C LEU A 17 20.57 13.58 7.71
N LEU A 18 21.49 12.79 7.12
CA LEU A 18 22.80 12.46 7.70
C LEU A 18 23.85 13.54 7.41
N GLU A 19 23.72 14.19 6.26
CA GLU A 19 24.63 15.17 5.69
C GLU A 19 23.99 16.57 5.77
N GLU A 20 24.79 17.63 5.88
CA GLU A 20 24.34 19.03 5.76
C GLU A 20 23.52 19.64 6.91
N ASP A 21 23.59 19.17 8.16
CA ASP A 21 22.74 19.68 9.27
C ASP A 21 21.23 19.60 8.93
N GLY A 22 20.80 18.54 8.25
CA GLY A 22 19.38 18.29 7.98
C GLY A 22 18.59 18.00 9.27
N HIS A 23 17.35 18.46 9.34
CA HIS A 23 16.44 18.15 10.45
C HIS A 23 15.40 17.13 10.00
N ILE A 24 14.95 16.26 10.91
CA ILE A 24 13.85 15.35 10.58
C ILE A 24 12.63 16.17 10.24
N LEU A 25 11.98 15.83 9.12
CA LEU A 25 10.66 16.35 8.76
C LEU A 25 9.61 15.24 8.76
N TRP A 26 9.97 14.06 8.25
CA TRP A 26 9.02 12.97 8.05
C TRP A 26 9.60 11.66 8.58
N ALA A 27 8.80 10.92 9.35
CA ALA A 27 9.07 9.55 9.77
C ALA A 27 7.87 8.64 9.49
N TRP A 28 8.07 7.53 8.79
CA TRP A 28 7.04 6.51 8.60
C TRP A 28 7.59 5.10 8.79
N ARG A 29 6.68 4.14 9.06
CA ARG A 29 7.07 2.76 9.33
C ARG A 29 6.42 1.78 8.35
N GLU A 30 7.26 1.08 7.62
CA GLU A 30 6.90 0.02 6.69
C GLU A 30 7.21 -1.36 7.30
N LYS A 31 6.78 -2.41 6.60
CA LYS A 31 7.20 -3.76 6.96
C LYS A 31 8.72 -3.89 6.71
N PRO A 32 9.50 -4.42 7.65
CA PRO A 32 10.93 -4.69 7.43
C PRO A 32 11.21 -5.43 6.12
N LEU A 33 12.17 -4.95 5.34
CA LEU A 33 12.62 -5.59 4.09
C LEU A 33 13.53 -6.79 4.36
N ILE A 34 14.34 -6.72 5.43
CA ILE A 34 15.29 -7.75 5.86
C ILE A 34 15.27 -7.88 7.39
N PRO A 35 15.79 -8.97 7.98
CA PRO A 35 15.73 -9.17 9.44
C PRO A 35 16.36 -8.07 10.30
N SER A 36 17.33 -7.33 9.75
CA SER A 36 17.94 -6.19 10.43
C SER A 36 17.19 -4.88 10.22
N ASP A 37 16.24 -4.79 9.29
CA ASP A 37 15.44 -3.58 9.06
C ASP A 37 14.37 -3.42 10.16
N SER A 38 14.32 -2.25 10.77
CA SER A 38 13.33 -1.89 11.79
C SER A 38 11.97 -1.53 11.17
N GLY A 39 11.94 -1.29 9.86
CA GLY A 39 10.81 -0.77 9.10
C GLY A 39 10.72 0.75 9.09
N TRP A 40 11.51 1.46 9.91
CA TRP A 40 11.48 2.93 9.93
C TRP A 40 12.14 3.54 8.71
N ARG A 41 11.56 4.65 8.26
CA ARG A 41 12.01 5.49 7.16
C ARG A 41 12.02 6.95 7.61
N PHE A 42 13.04 7.70 7.22
CA PHE A 42 13.18 9.10 7.62
C PHE A 42 13.56 10.01 6.44
N LEU A 43 12.98 11.20 6.40
CA LEU A 43 13.34 12.28 5.48
C LEU A 43 13.69 13.56 6.23
N SER A 44 14.58 14.32 5.60
CA SER A 44 15.04 15.64 6.00
C SER A 44 14.06 16.73 5.54
N ASP A 45 14.03 17.84 6.26
CA ASP A 45 13.37 19.08 5.84
C ASP A 45 13.98 19.69 4.56
N LYS A 46 15.21 19.29 4.22
CA LYS A 46 15.90 19.68 2.98
C LYS A 46 15.64 18.74 1.82
N ASP A 47 14.91 17.65 2.04
CA ASP A 47 14.48 16.78 0.97
C ASP A 47 13.38 17.45 0.16
N THR A 48 13.55 17.44 -1.16
CA THR A 48 12.56 17.93 -2.11
C THR A 48 12.30 16.84 -3.13
N GLN A 49 11.15 16.91 -3.81
CA GLN A 49 10.82 15.98 -4.90
C GLN A 49 11.92 15.93 -5.99
N ALA A 50 12.68 17.02 -6.17
CA ALA A 50 13.75 17.09 -7.16
C ALA A 50 15.07 16.44 -6.70
N THR A 51 15.22 16.11 -5.41
CA THR A 51 16.46 15.60 -4.81
C THR A 51 16.33 14.22 -4.18
N ILE A 52 15.11 13.70 -4.06
CA ILE A 52 14.86 12.32 -3.65
C ILE A 52 14.90 11.43 -4.90
N ASN A 53 16.04 10.81 -5.16
CA ASN A 53 16.19 9.68 -6.08
C ASN A 53 16.28 8.40 -5.22
N PRO A 54 15.36 7.41 -5.35
CA PRO A 54 15.35 6.21 -4.52
C PRO A 54 16.67 5.43 -4.50
N GLU A 55 17.41 5.42 -5.61
CA GLU A 55 18.65 4.64 -5.75
C GLU A 55 19.89 5.36 -5.20
N GLU A 56 19.90 6.69 -5.24
CA GLU A 56 21.08 7.51 -4.89
C GLU A 56 20.91 8.27 -3.57
N SER A 57 19.68 8.63 -3.19
CA SER A 57 19.41 9.54 -2.08
C SER A 57 19.12 8.83 -0.75
N PHE A 58 18.81 7.53 -0.74
CA PHE A 58 18.57 6.78 0.49
C PHE A 58 19.74 5.87 0.88
N VAL A 59 19.92 5.72 2.18
CA VAL A 59 20.94 4.85 2.76
C VAL A 59 20.37 4.11 3.96
N MET A 60 20.81 2.87 4.14
CA MET A 60 20.49 2.08 5.32
C MET A 60 21.53 2.33 6.41
N VAL A 61 21.07 2.77 7.58
CA VAL A 61 21.92 3.06 8.75
C VAL A 61 21.37 2.41 10.00
N ALA A 62 22.20 2.28 11.03
CA ALA A 62 21.72 1.93 12.37
C ALA A 62 20.78 3.03 12.86
N ILE A 63 19.60 2.67 13.39
CA ILE A 63 18.61 3.68 13.80
C ILE A 63 19.10 4.55 14.97
N GLU A 64 20.09 4.07 15.71
CA GLU A 64 20.81 4.85 16.71
C GLU A 64 21.48 6.11 16.13
N GLU A 65 21.86 6.11 14.85
CA GLU A 65 22.33 7.31 14.16
C GLU A 65 21.24 8.38 14.11
N ILE A 66 20.00 7.97 13.83
CA ILE A 66 18.84 8.87 13.82
C ILE A 66 18.51 9.35 15.24
N PHE A 67 18.65 8.50 16.27
CA PHE A 67 18.47 8.92 17.66
C PHE A 67 19.48 9.98 18.11
N ASN A 68 20.68 9.99 17.52
CA ASN A 68 21.68 11.01 17.79
C ASN A 68 21.35 12.34 17.08
N ILE A 69 20.71 12.29 15.91
CA ILE A 69 20.23 13.47 15.17
C ILE A 69 19.03 14.10 15.88
N GLU A 70 17.99 13.31 16.19
CA GLU A 70 16.79 13.77 16.89
C GLU A 70 16.33 12.74 17.95
N PRO A 71 16.62 12.98 19.24
CA PRO A 71 16.28 12.06 20.32
C PRO A 71 14.79 11.74 20.48
N LEU A 72 13.87 12.61 20.04
CA LEU A 72 12.44 12.35 20.12
C LEU A 72 12.00 11.13 19.31
N VAL A 73 12.81 10.68 18.33
CA VAL A 73 12.54 9.47 17.55
C VAL A 73 12.45 8.23 18.44
N THR A 74 13.17 8.20 19.57
CA THR A 74 13.07 7.11 20.55
C THR A 74 11.64 6.92 21.09
N GLY A 75 10.86 8.00 21.17
CA GLY A 75 9.48 7.98 21.64
C GLY A 75 8.46 7.52 20.60
N ILE A 76 8.81 7.49 19.32
CA ILE A 76 7.94 6.92 18.27
C ILE A 76 8.35 5.52 17.85
N TYR A 77 9.57 5.07 18.18
CA TYR A 77 10.14 3.79 17.71
C TYR A 77 9.22 2.57 17.85
N TRP A 78 8.46 2.49 18.95
CA TRP A 78 7.60 1.34 19.24
C TRP A 78 6.28 1.33 18.47
N TYR A 79 5.93 2.42 17.78
CA TYR A 79 4.68 2.50 17.00
C TYR A 79 4.65 1.46 15.88
N PRO A 80 3.48 0.88 15.57
CA PRO A 80 3.37 -0.23 14.63
C PRO A 80 3.65 0.17 13.18
N VAL A 81 3.83 -0.85 12.33
CA VAL A 81 3.85 -0.67 10.87
C VAL A 81 2.57 0.04 10.41
N GLY A 82 2.72 0.98 9.49
CA GLY A 82 1.65 1.91 9.07
C GLY A 82 1.70 3.25 9.79
N ALA A 83 2.62 3.46 10.73
CA ALA A 83 2.86 4.76 11.33
C ALA A 83 3.33 5.77 10.27
N ASP A 84 2.80 6.98 10.32
CA ASP A 84 3.07 8.06 9.37
C ASP A 84 3.02 9.42 10.10
N PHE A 85 4.19 10.01 10.35
CA PHE A 85 4.36 11.15 11.23
C PHE A 85 5.16 12.28 10.60
N GLN A 86 4.74 13.52 10.83
CA GLN A 86 5.58 14.69 10.60
C GLN A 86 6.23 15.15 11.90
N PHE A 87 7.45 15.66 11.80
CA PHE A 87 8.15 16.29 12.91
C PHE A 87 7.93 17.81 12.86
N TYR A 88 7.49 18.35 13.99
CA TYR A 88 7.25 19.77 14.18
C TYR A 88 8.34 20.35 15.09
N ASP A 89 9.02 21.38 14.60
CA ASP A 89 10.03 22.13 15.34
C ASP A 89 9.80 23.64 15.14
N TYR A 90 9.05 24.26 16.05
CA TYR A 90 8.79 25.70 16.02
C TYR A 90 8.89 26.30 17.42
N ALA A 91 9.64 27.41 17.53
CA ALA A 91 9.82 28.17 18.77
C ALA A 91 10.25 27.32 20.00
N GLY A 92 10.91 26.18 19.76
CA GLY A 92 11.38 25.26 20.80
C GLY A 92 10.37 24.21 21.27
N ASP A 93 9.13 24.18 20.76
CA ASP A 93 8.22 23.04 20.95
C ASP A 93 8.46 22.00 19.86
N LYS A 94 9.25 20.99 20.21
CA LYS A 94 9.55 19.85 19.35
C LYS A 94 8.62 18.67 19.64
N HIS A 95 7.93 18.18 18.63
CA HIS A 95 7.07 17.00 18.75
C HIS A 95 6.74 16.36 17.40
N PHE A 96 6.26 15.11 17.45
CA PHE A 96 5.66 14.46 16.29
C PHE A 96 4.15 14.72 16.23
N VAL A 97 3.63 14.79 15.02
CA VAL A 97 2.20 14.81 14.72
C VAL A 97 1.85 13.72 13.71
N TYR A 98 0.61 13.23 13.73
CA TYR A 98 0.09 12.37 12.66
C TYR A 98 0.03 13.15 11.35
N ASN A 99 0.53 12.56 10.26
CA ASN A 99 0.71 13.25 8.98
C ASN A 99 -0.61 13.77 8.36
N ASP A 100 -1.68 13.00 8.52
CA ASP A 100 -3.02 13.25 7.99
C ASP A 100 -3.86 14.21 8.85
N THR A 101 -3.75 14.14 10.18
CA THR A 101 -4.60 14.92 11.11
C THR A 101 -3.87 16.07 11.80
N LEU A 102 -2.54 16.10 11.76
CA LEU A 102 -1.68 17.02 12.51
C LEU A 102 -1.86 16.97 14.03
N GLU A 103 -2.49 15.92 14.55
CA GLU A 103 -2.63 15.73 15.98
C GLU A 103 -1.32 15.27 16.61
N ARG A 104 -0.97 15.82 17.78
CA ARG A 104 0.25 15.45 18.51
C ARG A 104 0.29 13.96 18.85
N VAL A 105 1.40 13.32 18.52
CA VAL A 105 1.70 11.91 18.84
C VAL A 105 2.15 11.82 20.30
N GLU A 106 1.55 10.89 21.04
CA GLU A 106 1.98 10.55 22.40
C GLU A 106 3.23 9.66 22.35
N LEU A 107 4.31 10.05 23.01
CA LEU A 107 5.56 9.29 22.98
C LEU A 107 5.47 8.04 23.87
N ALA A 108 5.93 6.92 23.34
CA ALA A 108 6.07 5.65 24.05
C ALA A 108 7.57 5.32 24.18
N HIS A 109 8.10 5.31 25.40
CA HIS A 109 9.52 5.00 25.65
C HIS A 109 9.79 3.49 25.70
N ARG A 110 8.76 2.69 25.98
CA ARG A 110 8.79 1.22 25.91
C ARG A 110 7.61 0.74 25.07
N PHE A 111 7.72 -0.47 24.53
CA PHE A 111 6.61 -1.11 23.81
C PHE A 111 5.30 -1.12 24.60
N ASN A 112 5.37 -1.33 25.92
CA ASN A 112 4.19 -1.38 26.77
C ASN A 112 3.56 0.00 27.03
N ASP A 113 4.30 1.08 26.79
CA ASP A 113 3.85 2.47 26.98
C ASP A 113 3.08 3.01 25.76
N LEU A 114 2.90 2.20 24.71
CA LEU A 114 2.07 2.59 23.57
C LEU A 114 0.66 2.98 24.04
N PRO A 115 0.12 4.12 23.56
CA PRO A 115 -1.15 4.67 24.03
C PRO A 115 -2.34 3.94 23.37
N THR A 116 -2.39 2.61 23.49
CA THR A 116 -3.34 1.74 22.76
C THR A 116 -4.81 1.98 23.11
N THR A 117 -5.08 2.71 24.20
CA THR A 117 -6.42 3.12 24.64
C THR A 117 -6.77 4.55 24.21
N SER A 118 -5.82 5.31 23.66
CA SER A 118 -6.04 6.67 23.18
C SER A 118 -6.91 6.64 21.91
N PRO A 119 -7.97 7.46 21.81
CA PRO A 119 -8.81 7.52 20.62
C PRO A 119 -8.01 7.79 19.34
N LYS A 120 -6.99 8.66 19.44
CA LYS A 120 -6.10 9.00 18.32
C LYS A 120 -5.33 7.77 17.85
N PHE A 121 -4.72 7.04 18.77
CA PHE A 121 -4.01 5.81 18.44
C PHE A 121 -4.93 4.78 17.76
N GLN A 122 -6.15 4.60 18.27
CA GLN A 122 -7.11 3.66 17.70
C GLN A 122 -7.62 4.08 16.33
N GLN A 123 -7.75 5.38 16.08
CA GLN A 123 -8.10 5.91 14.77
C GLN A 123 -7.03 5.58 13.72
N HIS A 124 -5.75 5.79 14.04
CA HIS A 124 -4.65 5.55 13.10
C HIS A 124 -4.23 4.07 13.02
N PHE A 125 -4.51 3.28 14.07
CA PHE A 125 -4.17 1.86 14.14
C PHE A 125 -5.37 0.98 14.55
N PRO A 126 -6.48 0.99 13.80
CA PRO A 126 -7.74 0.35 14.20
C PRO A 126 -7.64 -1.18 14.31
N ASN A 127 -6.69 -1.77 13.59
CA ASN A 127 -6.44 -3.20 13.59
C ASN A 127 -5.27 -3.61 14.50
N TYR A 128 -4.68 -2.68 15.25
CA TYR A 128 -3.55 -3.01 16.12
C TYR A 128 -4.01 -3.88 17.29
N GLN A 129 -3.43 -5.07 17.36
CA GLN A 129 -3.56 -5.96 18.51
C GLN A 129 -2.19 -6.08 19.17
N ARG A 130 -2.11 -5.79 20.47
CA ARG A 130 -0.88 -6.02 21.23
C ARG A 130 -0.57 -7.52 21.19
N PRO A 131 0.63 -7.93 20.74
CA PRO A 131 1.03 -9.33 20.78
C PRO A 131 0.90 -9.86 22.21
N GLN A 132 0.10 -10.90 22.38
CA GLN A 132 -0.06 -11.54 23.69
C GLN A 132 1.27 -12.20 24.07
N VAL A 133 1.71 -12.01 25.32
CA VAL A 133 2.82 -12.79 25.87
C VAL A 133 2.31 -14.22 26.03
N VAL A 134 2.67 -15.08 25.07
CA VAL A 134 2.31 -16.49 25.07
C VAL A 134 3.01 -17.14 26.27
N SER A 135 2.25 -17.73 27.19
CA SER A 135 2.84 -18.43 28.34
C SER A 135 3.67 -19.64 27.89
N ASP A 136 4.64 -20.07 28.69
CA ASP A 136 5.44 -21.25 28.36
C ASP A 136 4.58 -22.50 28.13
N SER A 137 3.47 -22.64 28.88
CA SER A 137 2.48 -23.70 28.68
C SER A 137 1.77 -23.63 27.31
N GLN A 138 1.46 -22.43 26.82
CA GLN A 138 0.86 -22.22 25.51
C GLN A 138 1.88 -22.47 24.38
N ARG A 139 3.16 -22.11 24.58
CA ARG A 139 4.25 -22.47 23.66
C ARG A 139 4.39 -23.98 23.50
N THR A 140 4.35 -24.74 24.59
CA THR A 140 4.45 -26.20 24.54
C THR A 140 3.27 -26.82 23.80
N GLN A 141 2.04 -26.31 23.98
CA GLN A 141 0.87 -26.77 23.23
C GLN A 141 0.92 -26.41 21.74
N LEU A 142 1.41 -25.22 21.39
CA LEU A 142 1.58 -24.80 19.99
C LEU A 142 2.59 -25.68 19.26
N VAL A 143 3.71 -26.03 19.91
CA VAL A 143 4.73 -26.93 19.34
C VAL A 143 4.20 -28.36 19.20
N ALA A 144 3.41 -28.84 20.17
CA ALA A 144 2.79 -30.16 20.10
C ALA A 144 1.70 -30.29 19.02
N ASN A 145 1.12 -29.16 18.59
CA ASN A 145 0.07 -29.10 17.56
C ASN A 145 0.61 -28.69 16.18
N LEU A 146 1.93 -28.58 16.00
CA LEU A 146 2.51 -28.35 14.68
C LEU A 146 2.28 -29.61 13.82
N PRO A 147 1.75 -29.47 12.59
CA PRO A 147 1.59 -30.59 11.70
C PRO A 147 2.95 -31.21 11.38
N THR A 148 2.98 -32.53 11.31
CA THR A 148 4.17 -33.30 10.95
C THR A 148 4.61 -32.98 9.51
N ASN A 149 5.89 -33.25 9.19
CA ASN A 149 6.38 -33.05 7.83
C ASN A 149 5.58 -33.86 6.79
N GLU A 150 5.08 -35.05 7.16
CA GLU A 150 4.22 -35.86 6.29
C GLU A 150 2.85 -35.19 6.06
N GLU A 151 2.25 -34.60 7.09
CA GLU A 151 1.00 -33.84 6.95
C GLU A 151 1.17 -32.54 6.16
N LEU A 152 2.33 -31.89 6.27
CA LEU A 152 2.67 -30.70 5.47
C LEU A 152 2.86 -31.05 3.98
N ILE A 153 3.49 -32.20 3.69
CA ILE A 153 3.65 -32.70 2.32
C ILE A 153 2.28 -33.10 1.73
N ALA A 154 1.46 -33.83 2.48
CA ALA A 154 0.11 -34.20 2.05
C ALA A 154 -0.77 -32.98 1.76
N ARG A 155 -0.69 -31.93 2.59
CA ARG A 155 -1.40 -30.66 2.36
C ARG A 155 -0.88 -29.88 1.17
N ALA A 156 0.42 -29.95 0.87
CA ALA A 156 1.00 -29.35 -0.33
C ALA A 156 0.53 -30.07 -1.60
N GLU A 157 0.46 -31.40 -1.56
CA GLU A 157 -0.04 -32.24 -2.66
C GLU A 157 -1.55 -32.04 -2.89
N GLU A 158 -2.37 -31.91 -1.84
CA GLU A 158 -3.78 -31.53 -1.93
C GLU A 158 -3.96 -30.14 -2.53
N ARG A 159 -3.11 -29.17 -2.16
CA ARG A 159 -3.12 -27.82 -2.76
C ARG A 159 -2.77 -27.85 -4.24
N ASP A 160 -1.76 -28.61 -4.63
CA ASP A 160 -1.38 -28.75 -6.04
C ASP A 160 -2.46 -29.46 -6.87
N ALA A 161 -3.16 -30.42 -6.27
CA ALA A 161 -4.33 -31.06 -6.87
C ALA A 161 -5.51 -30.06 -7.03
N MET A 162 -5.79 -29.25 -6.00
CA MET A 162 -6.82 -28.19 -6.07
C MET A 162 -6.48 -27.10 -7.10
N VAL A 163 -5.21 -26.73 -7.24
CA VAL A 163 -4.75 -25.76 -8.24
C VAL A 163 -4.89 -26.33 -9.64
N LYS A 164 -4.51 -27.60 -9.87
CA LYS A 164 -4.72 -28.28 -11.16
C LYS A 164 -6.20 -28.44 -11.50
N GLN A 165 -7.05 -28.74 -10.52
CA GLN A 165 -8.51 -28.82 -10.71
C GLN A 165 -9.12 -27.45 -11.03
N SER A 166 -8.63 -26.38 -10.40
CA SER A 166 -9.04 -25.00 -10.67
C SER A 166 -8.60 -24.52 -12.05
N GLN A 167 -7.40 -24.92 -12.50
CA GLN A 167 -6.90 -24.65 -13.86
C GLN A 167 -7.66 -25.43 -14.94
N ALA A 168 -8.06 -26.68 -14.66
CA ALA A 168 -8.90 -27.46 -15.56
C ALA A 168 -10.32 -26.89 -15.68
N ALA A 169 -10.91 -26.40 -14.58
CA ALA A 169 -12.19 -25.70 -14.56
C ALA A 169 -12.14 -24.33 -15.28
N PHE A 170 -10.99 -23.66 -15.26
CA PHE A 170 -10.77 -22.41 -16.01
C PHE A 170 -10.73 -22.66 -17.54
N SER A 171 -10.12 -23.77 -17.97
CA SER A 171 -10.05 -24.16 -19.40
C SER A 171 -11.37 -24.67 -19.97
N THR A 172 -12.28 -25.21 -19.15
CA THR A 172 -13.62 -25.64 -19.59
C THR A 172 -14.65 -24.50 -19.62
N ASN A 173 -14.44 -23.44 -18.83
CA ASN A 173 -15.31 -22.26 -18.85
C ASN A 173 -14.94 -21.24 -19.94
N ALA A 174 -13.82 -21.40 -20.65
CA ALA A 174 -13.42 -20.53 -21.75
C ALA A 174 -14.33 -20.65 -22.99
N SER A 175 -15.14 -21.71 -23.10
CA SER A 175 -16.12 -21.91 -24.19
C SER A 175 -17.56 -21.51 -23.83
N ALA A 176 -17.81 -21.01 -22.61
CA ALA A 176 -19.14 -20.59 -22.14
C ALA A 176 -19.30 -19.06 -21.99
N ILE A 177 -18.30 -18.26 -22.39
CA ILE A 177 -18.28 -16.80 -22.18
C ILE A 177 -19.17 -16.03 -23.19
N ASP A 178 -19.91 -16.72 -24.05
CA ASP A 178 -20.72 -16.08 -25.10
C ASP A 178 -22.24 -15.98 -24.80
N GLN A 179 -22.71 -16.22 -23.56
CA GLN A 179 -24.17 -16.23 -23.28
C GLN A 179 -24.68 -15.56 -21.99
N THR A 180 -23.89 -14.79 -21.23
CA THR A 180 -24.38 -14.19 -19.97
C THR A 180 -24.59 -12.67 -20.04
N THR A 181 -25.35 -12.22 -21.04
CA THR A 181 -26.07 -10.92 -21.00
C THR A 181 -27.55 -11.19 -20.81
N SER A 182 -27.94 -11.73 -19.64
CA SER A 182 -29.35 -11.70 -19.22
C SER A 182 -29.45 -11.62 -17.70
N HIS A 183 -30.24 -10.64 -17.23
CA HIS A 183 -30.60 -10.32 -15.83
C HIS A 183 -29.65 -9.43 -15.02
N LEU A 184 -29.31 -8.24 -15.52
CA LEU A 184 -29.03 -7.09 -14.63
C LEU A 184 -30.36 -6.36 -14.35
N SER A 185 -30.64 -6.06 -13.08
CA SER A 185 -31.79 -5.23 -12.73
C SER A 185 -31.59 -3.78 -13.19
N VAL A 186 -32.66 -2.98 -13.27
CA VAL A 186 -32.55 -1.54 -13.60
C VAL A 186 -31.64 -0.81 -12.60
N ALA A 187 -31.61 -1.26 -11.34
CA ALA A 187 -30.70 -0.73 -10.33
C ALA A 187 -29.24 -1.09 -10.65
N ASP A 188 -28.95 -2.35 -11.03
CA ASP A 188 -27.58 -2.77 -11.37
C ASP A 188 -27.06 -2.08 -12.63
N LEU A 189 -27.93 -1.84 -13.62
CA LEU A 189 -27.60 -1.06 -14.81
C LEU A 189 -27.25 0.40 -14.47
N LYS A 190 -27.95 0.99 -13.50
CA LYS A 190 -27.64 2.34 -13.01
C LYS A 190 -26.31 2.37 -12.26
N LEU A 191 -26.08 1.41 -11.35
CA LEU A 191 -24.82 1.31 -10.61
C LEU A 191 -23.60 1.11 -11.54
N LEU A 192 -23.76 0.31 -12.60
CA LEU A 192 -22.75 0.10 -13.62
C LEU A 192 -22.52 1.37 -14.45
N ALA A 193 -23.58 2.10 -14.80
CA ALA A 193 -23.47 3.36 -15.54
C ALA A 193 -22.73 4.42 -14.70
N ASP A 194 -23.04 4.52 -13.41
CA ASP A 194 -22.36 5.44 -12.47
C ASP A 194 -20.87 5.08 -12.34
N ALA A 195 -20.55 3.80 -12.12
CA ALA A 195 -19.17 3.33 -12.06
C ALA A 195 -18.41 3.59 -13.37
N LYS A 196 -19.06 3.38 -14.51
CA LYS A 196 -18.47 3.66 -15.83
C LYS A 196 -18.17 5.13 -16.01
N LYS A 197 -19.08 6.01 -15.54
CA LYS A 197 -18.87 7.46 -15.58
C LYS A 197 -17.67 7.85 -14.70
N GLU A 198 -17.67 7.43 -13.44
CA GLU A 198 -16.58 7.72 -12.48
C GLU A 198 -15.21 7.32 -13.02
N VAL A 199 -15.07 6.07 -13.49
CA VAL A 199 -13.80 5.58 -14.03
C VAL A 199 -13.43 6.29 -15.33
N SER A 200 -14.40 6.62 -16.19
CA SER A 200 -14.13 7.40 -17.41
C SER A 200 -13.64 8.81 -17.09
N ASP A 201 -14.25 9.50 -16.11
CA ASP A 201 -13.82 10.83 -15.68
C ASP A 201 -12.38 10.78 -15.14
N LEU A 202 -12.07 9.76 -14.32
CA LEU A 202 -10.72 9.56 -13.77
C LEU A 202 -9.69 9.32 -14.87
N VAL A 203 -10.00 8.46 -15.83
CA VAL A 203 -9.13 8.19 -16.99
C VAL A 203 -8.97 9.42 -17.88
N GLU A 204 -9.96 10.30 -17.98
CA GLU A 204 -9.84 11.57 -18.71
C GLU A 204 -8.89 12.55 -18.01
N ILE A 205 -8.88 12.59 -16.67
CA ILE A 205 -7.90 13.38 -15.90
C ILE A 205 -6.49 12.85 -16.22
N TRP A 206 -6.29 11.54 -16.16
CA TRP A 206 -5.01 10.90 -16.47
C TRP A 206 -4.60 11.10 -17.93
N GLN A 207 -5.55 11.03 -18.87
CA GLN A 207 -5.29 11.24 -20.28
C GLN A 207 -4.79 12.67 -20.56
N LYS A 208 -5.29 13.68 -19.83
CA LYS A 208 -4.78 15.05 -19.94
C LYS A 208 -3.35 15.18 -19.40
N ALA A 209 -3.02 14.43 -18.36
CA ALA A 209 -1.65 14.35 -17.83
C ALA A 209 -0.70 13.58 -18.76
N LEU A 210 -1.23 12.56 -19.45
CA LEU A 210 -0.53 11.80 -20.49
C LEU A 210 -0.35 12.66 -21.75
N LYS A 211 0.86 13.18 -21.96
CA LYS A 211 1.21 13.95 -23.16
C LYS A 211 1.16 13.12 -24.46
N THR A 212 1.15 11.79 -24.34
CA THR A 212 1.14 10.80 -25.44
C THR A 212 0.27 9.60 -25.08
N LEU A 213 0.04 8.68 -26.02
CA LEU A 213 -0.59 7.39 -25.72
C LEU A 213 0.19 6.65 -24.60
N PRO A 214 -0.50 5.92 -23.70
CA PRO A 214 0.13 5.24 -22.57
C PRO A 214 0.99 4.06 -23.06
N THR A 215 2.22 3.99 -22.55
CA THR A 215 3.15 2.86 -22.76
C THR A 215 2.67 1.61 -22.00
N THR A 216 3.29 0.46 -22.25
CA THR A 216 3.00 -0.79 -21.53
C THR A 216 3.10 -0.63 -20.00
N ASN A 217 4.09 0.12 -19.51
CA ASN A 217 4.26 0.39 -18.07
C ASN A 217 3.16 1.32 -17.54
N ASP A 218 2.80 2.36 -18.30
CA ASP A 218 1.69 3.26 -17.93
C ASP A 218 0.38 2.48 -17.80
N GLN A 219 0.13 1.58 -18.75
CA GLN A 219 -1.06 0.73 -18.75
C GLN A 219 -1.08 -0.20 -17.53
N TYR A 220 0.07 -0.74 -17.13
CA TYR A 220 0.20 -1.56 -15.92
C TYR A 220 -0.09 -0.77 -14.64
N VAL A 221 0.47 0.44 -14.52
CA VAL A 221 0.22 1.34 -13.37
C VAL A 221 -1.24 1.77 -13.33
N MET A 222 -1.78 2.25 -14.46
CA MET A 222 -3.19 2.64 -14.57
C MET A 222 -4.13 1.47 -14.24
N THR A 223 -3.79 0.23 -14.61
CA THR A 223 -4.56 -0.96 -14.23
C THR A 223 -4.60 -1.14 -12.72
N GLY A 224 -3.46 -1.04 -12.04
CA GLY A 224 -3.39 -1.13 -10.57
C GLY A 224 -4.15 -0.01 -9.86
N LEU A 225 -4.08 1.22 -10.37
CA LEU A 225 -4.82 2.37 -9.85
C LEU A 225 -6.33 2.14 -9.94
N LEU A 226 -6.83 1.67 -11.08
CA LEU A 226 -8.26 1.38 -11.27
C LEU A 226 -8.73 0.21 -10.39
N LEU A 227 -7.88 -0.80 -10.19
CA LEU A 227 -8.14 -1.88 -9.25
C LEU A 227 -8.28 -1.36 -7.81
N GLY A 228 -7.40 -0.45 -7.39
CA GLY A 228 -7.49 0.22 -6.09
C GLY A 228 -8.75 1.08 -5.94
N TYR A 229 -9.03 1.92 -6.93
CA TYR A 229 -10.19 2.80 -6.96
C TYR A 229 -11.50 2.02 -6.84
N LEU A 230 -11.67 0.99 -7.69
CA LEU A 230 -12.86 0.15 -7.69
C LEU A 230 -12.95 -0.76 -6.46
N ALA A 231 -11.83 -1.06 -5.79
CA ALA A 231 -11.87 -1.75 -4.51
C ALA A 231 -12.45 -0.85 -3.41
N ASN A 232 -12.09 0.44 -3.39
CA ASN A 232 -12.62 1.40 -2.42
C ASN A 232 -14.09 1.74 -2.70
N ARG A 233 -14.44 2.01 -3.97
CA ARG A 233 -15.83 2.21 -4.41
C ARG A 233 -16.75 1.05 -4.00
N ASN A 234 -16.25 -0.18 -4.12
CA ASN A 234 -17.02 -1.39 -3.83
C ASN A 234 -17.33 -1.57 -2.33
N ALA A 235 -16.61 -0.87 -1.44
CA ALA A 235 -16.94 -0.84 -0.03
C ALA A 235 -18.23 -0.05 0.24
N GLU A 236 -18.53 0.96 -0.59
CA GLU A 236 -19.74 1.77 -0.48
C GLU A 236 -20.89 1.23 -1.34
N VAL A 237 -20.58 0.81 -2.57
CA VAL A 237 -21.57 0.34 -3.55
C VAL A 237 -21.04 -0.92 -4.26
N PRO A 238 -21.48 -2.12 -3.83
CA PRO A 238 -20.95 -3.38 -4.34
C PRO A 238 -21.22 -3.60 -5.83
N LEU A 239 -20.19 -4.02 -6.55
CA LEU A 239 -20.20 -4.54 -7.91
C LEU A 239 -19.47 -5.88 -7.94
N GLU A 240 -20.05 -6.84 -8.63
CA GLU A 240 -19.44 -8.14 -8.85
C GLU A 240 -18.01 -8.01 -9.40
N TRP A 241 -17.12 -8.91 -8.95
CA TRP A 241 -15.72 -8.85 -9.33
C TRP A 241 -15.51 -8.92 -10.84
N ALA A 242 -16.25 -9.81 -11.52
CA ALA A 242 -16.22 -9.94 -12.97
C ALA A 242 -16.62 -8.62 -13.67
N THR A 243 -17.62 -7.91 -13.14
CA THR A 243 -18.09 -6.62 -13.66
C THR A 243 -17.02 -5.55 -13.53
N ARG A 244 -16.30 -5.49 -12.40
CA ARG A 244 -15.19 -4.55 -12.19
C ARG A 244 -14.02 -4.79 -13.16
N ARG A 245 -13.63 -6.05 -13.37
CA ARG A 245 -12.58 -6.40 -14.35
C ARG A 245 -12.98 -6.00 -15.77
N ASN A 246 -14.21 -6.33 -16.16
CA ASN A 246 -14.73 -5.98 -17.50
C ASN A 246 -14.82 -4.47 -17.69
N LEU A 247 -15.15 -3.71 -16.64
CA LEU A 247 -15.18 -2.25 -16.70
C LEU A 247 -13.80 -1.67 -17.03
N ILE A 248 -12.76 -2.13 -16.33
CA ILE A 248 -11.36 -1.70 -16.59
C ILE A 248 -10.97 -2.03 -18.03
N VAL A 249 -11.17 -3.29 -18.44
CA VAL A 249 -10.82 -3.77 -19.79
C VAL A 249 -11.52 -2.94 -20.88
N ASN A 250 -12.82 -2.69 -20.73
CA ASN A 250 -13.60 -1.94 -21.72
C ASN A 250 -13.16 -0.48 -21.79
N ILE A 251 -12.83 0.16 -20.66
CA ILE A 251 -12.37 1.55 -20.66
C ILE A 251 -11.02 1.70 -21.36
N PHE A 252 -10.08 0.77 -21.15
CA PHE A 252 -8.81 0.80 -21.87
C PHE A 252 -8.99 0.58 -23.38
N TYR A 253 -9.90 -0.32 -23.78
CA TYR A 253 -10.21 -0.54 -25.19
C TYR A 253 -10.89 0.69 -25.82
N ASP A 254 -11.89 1.26 -25.15
CA ASP A 254 -12.68 2.40 -25.65
C ASP A 254 -11.84 3.69 -25.75
N LYS A 255 -11.00 3.98 -24.73
CA LYS A 255 -10.27 5.26 -24.63
C LYS A 255 -8.90 5.25 -25.31
N PHE A 256 -8.23 4.10 -25.37
CA PHE A 256 -6.85 3.99 -25.84
C PHE A 256 -6.64 2.92 -26.91
N HIS A 257 -7.68 2.16 -27.28
CA HIS A 257 -7.61 1.06 -28.25
C HIS A 257 -6.59 -0.03 -27.89
N ILE A 258 -6.41 -0.28 -26.59
CA ILE A 258 -5.51 -1.33 -26.08
C ILE A 258 -6.20 -2.69 -26.15
N ALA A 259 -5.44 -3.73 -26.51
CA ALA A 259 -5.93 -5.09 -26.59
C ALA A 259 -6.45 -5.59 -25.23
N GLN A 260 -7.67 -6.14 -25.22
CA GLN A 260 -8.31 -6.61 -23.99
C GLN A 260 -7.50 -7.69 -23.26
N GLU A 261 -6.86 -8.59 -24.00
CA GLU A 261 -6.03 -9.67 -23.43
C GLU A 261 -4.84 -9.14 -22.64
N GLN A 262 -4.23 -8.03 -23.08
CA GLN A 262 -3.12 -7.42 -22.36
C GLN A 262 -3.56 -6.88 -21.00
N ILE A 263 -4.68 -6.17 -20.95
CA ILE A 263 -5.22 -5.63 -19.69
C ILE A 263 -5.68 -6.77 -18.76
N LYS A 264 -6.27 -7.84 -19.30
CA LYS A 264 -6.61 -9.04 -18.52
C LYS A 264 -5.38 -9.68 -17.89
N GLN A 265 -4.25 -9.75 -18.60
CA GLN A 265 -2.99 -10.26 -18.06
C GLN A 265 -2.45 -9.39 -16.91
N PHE A 266 -2.52 -8.07 -17.04
CA PHE A 266 -2.15 -7.16 -15.95
C PHE A 266 -3.03 -7.35 -14.73
N ILE A 267 -4.36 -7.44 -14.91
CA ILE A 267 -5.28 -7.71 -13.81
C ILE A 267 -4.95 -9.03 -13.12
N ALA A 268 -4.73 -10.11 -13.88
CA ALA A 268 -4.35 -11.42 -13.33
C ALA A 268 -3.01 -11.35 -12.56
N THR A 269 -2.08 -10.52 -13.02
CA THR A 269 -0.80 -10.30 -12.36
C THR A 269 -1.00 -9.63 -11.00
N TYR A 270 -1.80 -8.55 -10.93
CA TYR A 270 -2.15 -7.92 -9.67
C TYR A 270 -2.92 -8.85 -8.74
N GLU A 271 -3.86 -9.66 -9.25
CA GLU A 271 -4.60 -10.64 -8.44
C GLU A 271 -3.65 -11.66 -7.78
N GLN A 272 -2.70 -12.20 -8.53
CA GLN A 272 -1.72 -13.17 -8.01
C GLN A 272 -0.78 -12.56 -6.97
N ARG A 273 -0.49 -11.27 -7.10
CA ARG A 273 0.48 -10.53 -6.27
C ARG A 273 -0.16 -9.85 -5.05
N ARG A 274 -1.47 -9.64 -5.05
CA ARG A 274 -2.20 -8.83 -4.06
C ARG A 274 -2.02 -9.29 -2.61
N ASP A 275 -1.89 -10.60 -2.38
CA ASP A 275 -1.74 -11.17 -1.04
C ASP A 275 -0.28 -11.53 -0.73
N ASN A 276 0.65 -11.29 -1.66
CA ASN A 276 2.07 -11.51 -1.46
C ASN A 276 2.78 -10.16 -1.17
N PRO A 277 3.27 -9.94 0.06
CA PRO A 277 3.90 -8.70 0.47
C PRO A 277 5.26 -8.42 -0.21
N GLU A 278 5.80 -9.35 -1.00
CA GLU A 278 7.03 -9.16 -1.78
C GLU A 278 6.84 -8.24 -2.99
N TYR A 279 5.59 -8.04 -3.44
CA TYR A 279 5.25 -7.17 -4.57
C TYR A 279 4.84 -5.77 -4.12
N LEU A 280 5.76 -5.09 -3.43
CA LEU A 280 5.50 -3.79 -2.76
C LEU A 280 5.10 -2.69 -3.73
N ALA A 281 5.68 -2.67 -4.93
CA ALA A 281 5.36 -1.72 -5.99
C ALA A 281 3.87 -1.82 -6.39
N GLU A 282 3.39 -3.03 -6.66
CA GLU A 282 1.99 -3.29 -7.00
C GLU A 282 1.03 -2.93 -5.86
N LEU A 283 1.42 -3.22 -4.62
CA LEU A 283 0.62 -2.86 -3.45
C LEU A 283 0.54 -1.35 -3.23
N GLN A 284 1.62 -0.63 -3.53
CA GLN A 284 1.65 0.84 -3.47
C GLN A 284 0.73 1.43 -4.54
N ILE A 285 0.80 0.95 -5.79
CA ILE A 285 -0.09 1.39 -6.88
C ILE A 285 -1.56 1.19 -6.49
N ILE A 286 -1.91 0.03 -5.91
CA ILE A 286 -3.29 -0.23 -5.44
C ILE A 286 -3.71 0.77 -4.34
N ARG A 287 -2.81 1.16 -3.42
CA ARG A 287 -3.11 2.15 -2.37
C ARG A 287 -3.38 3.54 -2.95
N TYR A 288 -2.56 3.99 -3.89
CA TYR A 288 -2.81 5.25 -4.59
C TYR A 288 -4.15 5.24 -5.32
N GLY A 289 -4.52 4.11 -5.93
CA GLY A 289 -5.85 3.93 -6.52
C GLY A 289 -6.99 4.13 -5.51
N LYS A 290 -6.83 3.63 -4.28
CA LYS A 290 -7.82 3.84 -3.20
C LYS A 290 -7.92 5.30 -2.77
N ALA A 291 -6.78 5.99 -2.62
CA ALA A 291 -6.75 7.41 -2.27
C ALA A 291 -7.40 8.28 -3.38
N MET A 292 -7.21 7.93 -4.65
CA MET A 292 -7.84 8.62 -5.77
C MET A 292 -9.38 8.55 -5.74
N TYR A 293 -9.96 7.53 -5.12
CA TYR A 293 -11.41 7.49 -4.89
C TYR A 293 -11.86 8.63 -3.97
N GLU A 294 -11.14 8.85 -2.87
CA GLU A 294 -11.46 9.91 -1.91
C GLU A 294 -11.29 11.30 -2.54
N TRP A 295 -10.18 11.52 -3.26
CA TRP A 295 -9.91 12.78 -3.95
C TRP A 295 -10.93 13.09 -5.05
N TYR A 296 -11.42 12.06 -5.74
CA TYR A 296 -12.45 12.21 -6.77
C TYR A 296 -13.74 12.78 -6.17
N TRP A 297 -14.16 12.29 -5.01
CA TRP A 297 -15.34 12.81 -4.30
C TRP A 297 -15.11 14.19 -3.66
N GLN A 298 -13.86 14.54 -3.38
CA GLN A 298 -13.47 15.89 -2.98
C GLN A 298 -13.32 16.87 -4.16
N HIS A 299 -13.50 16.39 -5.39
CA HIS A 299 -13.37 17.16 -6.64
C HIS A 299 -11.96 17.74 -6.86
N ASP A 300 -10.94 17.12 -6.25
CA ASP A 300 -9.54 17.55 -6.37
C ASP A 300 -8.85 16.92 -7.58
N ASN A 301 -9.31 17.33 -8.77
CA ASN A 301 -8.80 16.82 -10.04
C ASN A 301 -7.31 17.17 -10.26
N GLN A 302 -6.83 18.26 -9.66
CA GLN A 302 -5.44 18.69 -9.78
C GLN A 302 -4.54 17.75 -8.98
N LEU A 303 -4.90 17.44 -7.73
CA LEU A 303 -4.17 16.47 -6.92
C LEU A 303 -4.12 15.09 -7.57
N ILE A 304 -5.24 14.62 -8.13
CA ILE A 304 -5.27 13.34 -8.87
C ILE A 304 -4.30 13.37 -10.06
N ALA A 305 -4.29 14.44 -10.85
CA ALA A 305 -3.41 14.57 -12.01
C ALA A 305 -1.93 14.63 -11.60
N ASP A 306 -1.62 15.36 -10.53
CA ASP A 306 -0.25 15.55 -10.04
C ASP A 306 0.30 14.24 -9.46
N GLN A 307 -0.48 13.55 -8.61
CA GLN A 307 -0.08 12.26 -8.03
C GLN A 307 0.06 11.17 -9.11
N PHE A 308 -0.86 11.14 -10.07
CA PHE A 308 -0.75 10.24 -11.21
C PHE A 308 0.52 10.49 -12.04
N SER A 309 0.86 11.75 -12.31
CA SER A 309 2.06 12.12 -13.06
C SER A 309 3.34 11.74 -12.31
N GLN A 310 3.38 11.98 -10.99
CA GLN A 310 4.49 11.59 -10.13
C GLN A 310 4.71 10.08 -10.14
N LEU A 311 3.63 9.30 -10.00
CA LEU A 311 3.69 7.85 -10.04
C LEU A 311 4.18 7.35 -11.39
N LEU A 312 3.67 7.88 -12.51
CA LEU A 312 4.14 7.47 -13.83
C LEU A 312 5.62 7.78 -14.06
N ASN A 313 6.10 8.95 -13.63
CA ASN A 313 7.51 9.29 -13.80
C ASN A 313 8.40 8.31 -13.02
N HIS A 314 8.02 7.97 -11.79
CA HIS A 314 8.72 6.97 -10.98
C HIS A 314 8.82 5.60 -11.68
N TYR A 315 7.71 5.09 -12.23
CA TYR A 315 7.66 3.76 -12.87
C TYR A 315 8.16 3.71 -14.32
N ARG A 316 8.43 4.86 -14.94
CA ARG A 316 9.07 4.95 -16.26
C ARG A 316 10.60 4.99 -16.17
N GLU A 317 11.13 5.45 -15.04
CA GLU A 317 12.55 5.60 -14.77
C GLU A 317 13.16 4.38 -14.05
N SER A 318 12.32 3.41 -13.64
CA SER A 318 12.68 2.11 -13.05
C SER A 318 12.78 1.00 -14.09
#